data_AF-A1YZL5-F1
#
_entry.id   AF-A1YZL5-F1
#
_cell.length_a   1.000
_cell.length_b   1.000
_cell.length_c   1.000
_cell.angle_alpha   90.00
_cell.angle_beta   90.00
_cell.angle_gamma   90.00
#
_symmetry.space_group_name_H-M   'P 1'
#
loop_
_entity.id
_entity.type
_entity.pdbx_description
1 polymer ?
#
loop_
_entity_poly.entity_id
_entity_poly.type
_entity_poly.pdbx_seq_one_letter_code
_entity_poly.pdbx_strand_id
1 'polypeptide(L)' 'DNRLLRYQALLLKGPVLQMCTCATLNPPTFLPDNEEKIEHNCQQVIARTYATRGDFLEVPLTDPDPNLYTDGSSFVEKGP' A
#
# COMPACT_ATOMS: atom_id res chain seq x y z
N ASP A 1 2.98 -7.67 16.45
CA ASP A 1 2.20 -7.01 17.52
C ASP A 1 2.87 -5.97 18.41
N ASN A 2 4.15 -6.07 18.81
CA ASN A 2 4.71 -5.07 19.75
C ASN A 2 4.81 -3.63 19.17
N ARG A 3 5.14 -3.49 17.87
CA ARG A 3 5.27 -2.19 17.20
C ARG A 3 3.95 -1.44 17.08
N LEU A 4 2.87 -2.13 16.70
CA LEU A 4 1.55 -1.52 16.53
C LEU A 4 1.03 -0.95 17.87
N LEU A 5 1.14 -1.71 18.95
CA LEU A 5 0.71 -1.29 20.28
C LEU A 5 1.48 -0.05 20.77
N ARG A 6 2.79 0.02 20.47
CA ARG A 6 3.61 1.21 20.78
C ARG A 6 3.14 2.44 20.01
N TYR A 7 2.88 2.32 18.72
CA TYR A 7 2.37 3.44 17.92
C TYR A 7 0.97 3.87 18.37
N GLN A 8 0.08 2.93 18.69
CA GLN A 8 -1.25 3.27 19.21
C GLN A 8 -1.17 4.04 20.53
N ALA A 9 -0.30 3.63 21.46
CA ALA A 9 -0.12 4.34 22.72
C ALA A 9 0.39 5.79 22.51
N LEU A 10 1.32 6.00 21.57
CA LEU A 10 1.88 7.32 21.30
C LEU A 10 0.93 8.21 20.50
N LEU A 11 0.35 7.69 19.41
CA LEU A 11 -0.44 8.47 18.46
C LEU A 11 -1.88 8.69 18.91
N LEU A 12 -2.48 7.74 19.63
CA LEU A 12 -3.90 7.81 20.02
C LEU A 12 -4.12 8.14 21.50
N LYS A 13 -3.19 7.76 22.38
CA LYS A 13 -3.32 7.94 23.83
C LYS A 13 -2.37 9.00 24.41
N GLY A 14 -1.47 9.57 23.60
CA GLY A 14 -0.59 10.67 23.99
C GLY A 14 -1.34 12.01 24.08
N PRO A 15 -0.91 12.98 24.92
CA PRO A 15 -1.81 14.04 25.36
C PRO A 15 -2.22 15.07 24.31
N VAL A 16 -1.46 15.34 23.25
CA VAL A 16 -1.82 16.38 22.25
C VAL A 16 -1.12 16.12 20.92
N LEU A 17 -1.66 15.24 20.06
CA LEU A 17 -1.24 15.15 18.66
C LEU A 17 -2.41 15.52 17.76
N GLN A 18 -2.25 16.60 16.99
CA GLN A 18 -3.20 16.98 15.96
C GLN A 18 -2.75 16.35 14.64
N MET A 19 -3.56 15.41 14.15
CA MET A 19 -3.36 14.84 12.81
C MET A 19 -4.01 15.76 11.79
N CYS A 20 -3.24 16.17 10.77
CA CYS A 20 -3.72 16.95 9.65
C CYS A 20 -3.57 16.13 8.36
N THR A 21 -4.52 16.29 7.44
CA THR A 21 -4.47 15.67 6.12
C THR A 21 -3.58 16.49 5.19
N CYS A 22 -2.63 15.85 4.53
CA CYS A 22 -1.82 16.43 3.47
C CYS A 22 -1.77 15.46 2.30
N ALA A 23 -2.11 15.95 1.11
CA ALA A 23 -2.21 15.16 -0.11
C ALA A 23 -0.85 14.86 -0.72
N THR A 24 -0.04 15.93 -0.82
CA THR A 24 1.20 15.97 -1.56
C THR A 24 2.17 16.86 -0.80
N LEU A 25 3.41 16.39 -0.69
CA LEU A 25 4.52 17.19 -0.18
C LEU A 25 5.45 17.52 -1.34
N ASN A 26 5.88 18.78 -1.41
CA ASN A 26 6.95 19.17 -2.33
C ASN A 26 8.26 18.49 -1.88
N PRO A 27 8.92 17.64 -2.70
CA PRO A 27 10.07 16.86 -2.25
C PRO A 27 11.27 17.69 -1.75
N PRO A 28 11.66 18.81 -2.40
CA PRO A 28 12.71 19.68 -1.87
C PRO A 28 12.39 20.35 -0.52
N THR A 29 11.14 20.74 -0.27
CA THR A 29 10.80 21.59 0.89
C THR A 29 10.06 20.85 2.00
N PHE A 30 9.50 19.67 1.72
CA PHE A 30 8.60 18.91 2.59
C PHE A 30 7.41 19.73 3.13
N LEU A 31 7.02 20.78 2.41
CA LEU A 31 5.84 21.56 2.72
C LEU A 31 4.63 20.98 1.98
N PRO A 32 3.41 21.14 2.54
CA PRO A 32 2.19 20.87 1.81
C PRO A 32 2.19 21.68 0.52
N ASP A 33 1.93 21.02 -0.61
CA ASP A 33 1.62 21.76 -1.82
C ASP A 33 0.29 22.51 -1.63
N ASN A 34 0.11 23.67 -2.28
CA ASN A 34 -1.08 24.54 -2.08
C ASN A 34 -2.38 23.96 -2.68
N GLU A 35 -2.43 22.64 -2.90
CA GLU A 35 -3.61 21.95 -3.42
C GLU A 35 -4.73 21.91 -2.36
N GLU A 36 -5.97 22.02 -2.82
CA GLU A 36 -7.18 22.08 -1.97
C GLU A 36 -7.22 20.96 -0.92
N LYS A 37 -7.87 21.25 0.22
CA LYS A 37 -8.07 20.30 1.32
C LYS A 37 -8.75 19.04 0.77
N ILE A 38 -7.99 17.96 0.61
CA ILE A 38 -8.52 16.69 0.14
C ILE A 38 -9.46 16.10 1.18
N GLU A 39 -10.70 15.83 0.78
CA GLU A 39 -11.68 15.08 1.56
C GLU A 39 -11.25 13.62 1.66
N HIS A 40 -11.05 13.13 2.89
CA HIS A 40 -10.60 11.76 3.12
C HIS A 40 -11.77 10.78 2.98
N ASN A 41 -11.96 10.21 1.78
CA ASN A 41 -12.91 9.11 1.56
C ASN A 41 -12.30 7.76 1.95
N CYS A 42 -12.62 7.31 3.18
CA CYS A 42 -12.14 6.04 3.73
C CYS A 42 -12.43 4.83 2.83
N GLN A 43 -13.56 4.82 2.11
CA GLN A 43 -13.93 3.69 1.25
C GLN A 43 -13.01 3.59 0.02
N GLN A 44 -12.64 4.72 -0.58
CA GLN A 44 -11.73 4.76 -1.72
C GLN A 44 -10.30 4.34 -1.33
N VAL A 45 -9.83 4.71 -0.13
CA VAL A 45 -8.52 4.30 0.40
C VAL A 45 -8.49 2.79 0.64
N ILE A 46 -9.53 2.24 1.29
CA ILE A 46 -9.63 0.80 1.52
C ILE A 46 -9.61 0.05 0.20
N ALA A 47 -10.40 0.47 -0.79
CA ALA A 47 -10.42 -0.16 -2.11
C ALA A 47 -9.04 -0.17 -2.80
N ARG A 48 -8.25 0.90 -2.70
CA ARG A 48 -6.85 0.93 -3.20
C ARG A 48 -5.93 -0.02 -2.44
N THR A 49 -6.13 -0.18 -1.14
CA THR A 49 -5.28 -1.04 -0.30
C THR A 49 -5.52 -2.53 -0.59
N TYR A 50 -6.74 -2.88 -1.01
CA TYR A 50 -7.11 -4.23 -1.45
C TYR A 50 -6.99 -4.44 -2.96
N ALA A 51 -6.61 -3.41 -3.73
CA ALA A 51 -6.29 -3.57 -5.13
C ALA A 51 -5.03 -4.44 -5.25
N THR A 52 -5.05 -5.37 -6.21
CA THR A 52 -3.89 -6.17 -6.61
C THR A 52 -2.66 -5.27 -6.74
N ARG A 53 -1.48 -5.71 -6.25
CA ARG A 53 -0.20 -4.97 -6.33
C ARG A 53 -0.04 -4.35 -7.73
N GLY A 54 -0.33 -3.06 -7.86
CA GLY A 54 -0.26 -2.36 -9.15
C GLY A 54 1.17 -2.15 -9.63
N ASP A 55 2.15 -2.38 -8.75
CA ASP A 55 3.58 -2.42 -9.03
C ASP A 55 4.04 -3.77 -9.59
N PHE A 56 3.16 -4.78 -9.68
CA PHE A 56 3.44 -6.02 -10.40
C PHE A 56 3.26 -5.76 -11.90
N LEU A 57 4.33 -5.26 -12.52
CA LEU A 57 4.38 -5.06 -13.95
C LEU A 57 4.59 -6.42 -14.64
N GLU A 58 3.89 -6.65 -15.76
CA GLU A 58 4.15 -7.76 -16.70
C GLU A 58 5.48 -7.57 -17.47
N VAL A 59 6.38 -6.75 -16.95
CA VAL A 59 7.69 -6.43 -17.53
C VAL A 59 8.76 -7.20 -16.76
N PRO A 60 9.64 -7.95 -17.45
CA PRO A 60 10.76 -8.63 -16.80
C PRO A 60 11.64 -7.64 -16.02
N LEU A 61 12.16 -8.09 -14.87
CA LEU A 61 13.17 -7.33 -14.12
C LEU A 61 14.44 -7.17 -14.98
N THR A 62 15.09 -6.01 -14.88
CA THR A 62 16.35 -5.73 -15.58
C THR A 62 17.49 -6.65 -15.12
N ASP A 63 17.45 -7.12 -13.87
CA ASP A 63 18.43 -8.02 -13.27
C ASP A 63 17.73 -9.00 -12.30
N PRO A 64 17.18 -10.12 -12.80
CA PRO A 64 16.49 -11.10 -11.96
C PRO A 64 17.50 -12.07 -11.29
N ASP A 65 17.37 -12.30 -9.98
CA ASP A 65 18.20 -13.27 -9.24
C ASP A 65 18.03 -14.71 -9.77
N PRO A 66 16.81 -15.26 -9.91
CA PRO A 66 16.56 -16.41 -10.79
C PRO A 66 15.45 -16.18 -11.83
N ASN A 67 15.63 -16.75 -13.04
CA ASN A 67 14.56 -16.90 -14.03
C ASN A 67 13.70 -18.12 -13.69
N LEU A 68 12.48 -17.89 -13.20
CA LEU A 68 11.54 -18.94 -12.79
C LEU A 68 10.46 -19.16 -13.85
N TYR A 69 10.10 -20.44 -14.07
CA TYR A 69 9.01 -20.84 -14.95
C TYR A 69 8.00 -21.64 -14.14
N THR A 70 6.71 -21.38 -14.34
CA THR A 70 5.62 -22.17 -13.75
C THR A 70 4.76 -22.74 -14.87
N ASP A 71 4.66 -24.07 -14.92
CA ASP A 71 3.71 -24.75 -15.77
C ASP A 71 2.48 -25.14 -14.92
N GLY A 72 1.30 -24.86 -15.45
CA GLY A 72 0.02 -25.07 -14.80
C GLY A 72 -0.76 -26.17 -15.48
N SER A 73 -0.30 -27.43 -15.37
CA SER A 73 -1.05 -28.57 -15.88
C SER A 73 -2.03 -29.10 -14.84
N SER A 74 -3.29 -29.27 -15.23
CA SER A 74 -4.27 -30.03 -14.45
C SER A 74 -4.99 -31.00 -15.38
N PHE A 75 -5.05 -32.27 -14.98
CA PHE A 75 -5.77 -33.31 -15.71
C PHE A 75 -6.59 -34.14 -14.73
N VAL A 76 -7.82 -34.47 -15.12
CA VAL A 76 -8.66 -35.42 -14.40
C VAL A 76 -8.74 -36.68 -15.25
N GLU A 77 -8.06 -37.74 -14.81
CA GLU A 77 -8.17 -39.04 -15.46
C GLU A 77 -9.45 -39.74 -14.99
N LYS A 78 -10.47 -39.74 -15.85
CA LYS A 78 -11.81 -40.31 -15.62
C LYS A 78 -12.55 -39.67 -14.44
N GLY A 79 -13.38 -38.68 -14.76
CA GLY A 79 -14.44 -38.23 -13.84
C GLY A 79 -15.45 -39.36 -13.55
N PRO A 80 -16.16 -39.29 -12.41
CA PRO A 80 -17.14 -40.31 -12.01
C PRO A 80 -18.31 -40.47 -12.99
#